data_AF-A0A0P1F5L3-F1
#
_entry.id   AF-A0A0P1F5L3-F1
#
_cell.length_a   1.000
_cell.length_b   1.000
_cell.length_c   1.000
_cell.angle_alpha   90.00
_cell.angle_beta   90.00
_cell.angle_gamma   90.00
#
_symmetry.space_group_name_H-M   'P 1'
#
loop_
_entity.id
_entity.type
_entity.pdbx_description
1 polymer ?
#
loop_
_entity_poly.entity_id
_entity_poly.type
_entity_poly.pdbx_seq_one_letter_code
_entity_poly.pdbx_strand_id
1 'polypeptide(L)'
;MQNYIQNGHIVRVTTPAGGIASGDPLIVGSIFGVAAYSSTEGDPVELSTTGVFHLPKASAAVLAVGTRVAWDNTAKEVTTPAAGRFPIGVAVEAAGNSVTSVAVRLDGIATAAA
;
A
#
# COMPACT_ATOMS: atom_id res chain seq x y z
N MET A 1 -9.64 28.46 -1.26
CA MET A 1 -9.87 28.12 -2.69
C MET A 1 -11.23 27.47 -2.80
N GLN A 2 -12.04 27.81 -3.81
CA GLN A 2 -13.42 27.30 -3.92
C GLN A 2 -13.52 25.81 -4.31
N ASN A 3 -12.43 25.24 -4.85
CA ASN A 3 -12.37 23.86 -5.34
C ASN A 3 -11.46 22.94 -4.51
N TYR A 4 -10.88 23.44 -3.41
CA TYR A 4 -10.04 22.62 -2.55
C TYR A 4 -10.93 21.80 -1.61
N ILE A 5 -10.80 20.48 -1.67
CA ILE A 5 -11.59 19.57 -0.83
C ILE A 5 -10.78 19.14 0.40
N GLN A 6 -9.61 18.51 0.18
CA GLN A 6 -8.75 18.03 1.26
C GLN A 6 -7.33 17.75 0.77
N ASN A 7 -6.42 17.49 1.71
CA ASN A 7 -5.07 17.00 1.42
C ASN A 7 -5.11 15.50 1.09
N GLY A 8 -4.51 15.08 -0.03
CA GLY A 8 -4.56 13.70 -0.55
C GLY A 8 -3.78 12.65 0.25
N HIS A 9 -3.08 13.02 1.33
CA HIS A 9 -2.38 12.06 2.20
C HIS A 9 -3.31 11.05 2.89
N ILE A 10 -4.56 11.45 3.14
CA ILE A 10 -5.64 10.60 3.65
C ILE A 10 -6.81 10.73 2.67
N VAL A 11 -7.30 9.60 2.17
CA VAL A 11 -8.43 9.56 1.24
C VAL A 11 -9.50 8.63 1.79
N ARG A 12 -10.73 9.13 1.86
CA ARG A 12 -11.90 8.33 2.25
C ARG A 12 -12.41 7.54 1.05
N VAL A 13 -12.56 6.24 1.23
CA VAL A 13 -13.11 5.31 0.24
C VAL A 13 -14.13 4.38 0.91
N THR A 14 -14.93 3.70 0.11
CA THR A 14 -15.82 2.65 0.61
C THR A 14 -15.02 1.37 0.84
N THR A 15 -15.21 0.75 1.99
CA THR A 15 -14.58 -0.53 2.34
C THR A 15 -15.08 -1.63 1.40
N PRO A 16 -14.16 -2.42 0.81
CA PRO A 16 -14.52 -3.50 -0.11
C PRO A 16 -15.21 -4.66 0.61
N ALA A 17 -15.69 -5.62 -0.18
CA ALA A 17 -16.30 -6.83 0.34
C ALA A 17 -15.35 -7.62 1.25
N GLY A 18 -15.87 -8.09 2.38
CA GLY A 18 -15.09 -8.79 3.41
C GLY A 18 -14.50 -7.89 4.51
N GLY A 19 -14.71 -6.58 4.45
CA GLY A 19 -14.18 -5.64 5.44
C GLY A 19 -12.66 -5.44 5.33
N ILE A 20 -12.12 -4.58 6.19
CA ILE A 20 -10.69 -4.31 6.26
C ILE A 20 -10.25 -4.08 7.70
N ALA A 21 -9.05 -4.53 8.09
CA ALA A 21 -8.47 -4.21 9.39
C ALA A 21 -7.57 -2.98 9.33
N SER A 22 -7.38 -2.31 10.47
CA SER A 22 -6.38 -1.25 10.61
C SER A 22 -4.98 -1.77 10.24
N GLY A 23 -4.25 -1.01 9.43
CA GLY A 23 -2.92 -1.38 8.94
C GLY A 23 -2.93 -2.23 7.66
N ASP A 24 -4.09 -2.69 7.19
CA ASP A 24 -4.16 -3.49 5.98
C ASP A 24 -3.96 -2.63 4.73
N PRO A 25 -3.18 -3.11 3.75
CA PRO A 25 -3.05 -2.47 2.45
C PRO A 25 -4.28 -2.72 1.58
N LEU A 26 -4.76 -1.67 0.93
CA LEU A 26 -5.90 -1.73 0.03
C LEU A 26 -5.61 -1.02 -1.29
N ILE A 27 -6.10 -1.64 -2.37
CA ILE A 27 -6.20 -1.01 -3.68
C ILE A 27 -7.68 -0.77 -4.00
N VAL A 28 -8.06 0.50 -4.21
CA VAL A 28 -9.36 0.89 -4.76
C VAL A 28 -9.12 1.55 -6.11
N GLY A 29 -9.40 0.84 -7.19
CA GLY A 29 -9.06 1.29 -8.55
C GLY A 29 -7.55 1.46 -8.68
N SER A 30 -7.10 2.72 -8.77
CA SER A 30 -5.67 3.10 -8.84
C SER A 30 -5.13 3.71 -7.55
N ILE A 31 -5.92 3.77 -6.48
CA ILE A 31 -5.50 4.30 -5.18
C ILE A 31 -4.96 3.14 -4.35
N PHE A 32 -3.67 3.18 -4.03
CA PHE A 32 -3.08 2.32 -3.01
C PHE A 32 -2.96 3.10 -1.70
N GLY A 33 -3.33 2.46 -0.59
CA GLY A 33 -3.10 3.03 0.73
C GLY A 33 -3.25 2.00 1.83
N VAL A 34 -2.95 2.44 3.05
CA VAL A 34 -3.05 1.62 4.27
C VAL A 34 -4.25 2.10 5.08
N ALA A 35 -5.10 1.18 5.51
CA ALA A 35 -6.29 1.51 6.30
C ALA A 35 -5.90 2.08 7.67
N ALA A 36 -6.41 3.28 8.00
CA ALA A 36 -6.17 3.91 9.29
C ALA A 36 -6.88 3.19 10.43
N TYR A 37 -8.05 2.61 10.17
CA TYR A 37 -8.87 1.90 11.15
C TYR A 37 -9.62 0.74 10.50
N SER A 38 -10.06 -0.22 11.31
CA SER A 38 -10.86 -1.35 10.84
C SER A 38 -12.27 -0.88 10.46
N SER A 39 -12.79 -1.36 9.34
CA SER A 39 -14.10 -0.98 8.82
C SER A 39 -14.81 -2.19 8.21
N THR A 40 -16.13 -2.22 8.33
CA THR A 40 -17.00 -3.24 7.75
C THR A 40 -17.31 -2.94 6.29
N GLU A 41 -17.67 -3.97 5.53
CA GLU A 41 -18.06 -3.83 4.13
C GLU A 41 -19.14 -2.76 3.93
N GLY A 42 -18.95 -1.88 2.95
CA GLY A 42 -19.89 -0.81 2.63
C GLY A 42 -19.74 0.47 3.47
N ASP A 43 -19.05 0.42 4.61
CA ASP A 43 -18.76 1.60 5.41
C ASP A 43 -17.58 2.41 4.86
N PRO A 44 -17.48 3.71 5.20
CA PRO A 44 -16.32 4.52 4.83
C PRO A 44 -15.08 4.15 5.66
N VAL A 45 -13.95 3.99 4.97
CA VAL A 45 -12.61 3.85 5.55
C VAL A 45 -11.66 4.94 5.04
N GLU A 46 -10.74 5.36 5.88
CA GLU A 46 -9.67 6.29 5.52
C GLU A 46 -8.38 5.54 5.19
N LEU A 47 -7.85 5.81 4.00
CA LEU A 47 -6.58 5.24 3.51
C LEU A 47 -5.47 6.27 3.58
N SER A 48 -4.36 5.92 4.22
CA SER A 48 -3.11 6.67 4.13
C SER A 48 -2.37 6.30 2.86
N THR A 49 -2.28 7.25 1.92
CA THR A 49 -1.66 7.07 0.60
C THR A 49 -0.19 7.47 0.58
N THR A 50 0.25 8.17 1.63
CA THR A 50 1.63 8.64 1.85
C THR A 50 2.07 8.31 3.27
N GLY A 51 3.37 8.28 3.51
CA GLY A 51 3.98 7.90 4.79
C GLY A 51 4.86 6.67 4.68
N VAL A 52 5.37 6.19 5.82
CA VAL A 52 6.17 4.97 5.91
C VAL A 52 5.40 3.93 6.71
N PHE A 53 5.19 2.75 6.14
CA PHE A 53 4.44 1.66 6.76
C PHE A 53 5.23 0.36 6.72
N HIS A 54 5.16 -0.44 7.78
CA HIS A 54 5.60 -1.83 7.73
C HIS A 54 4.55 -2.66 7.00
N LEU A 55 4.94 -3.21 5.85
CA LEU A 55 4.08 -4.02 5.01
C LEU A 55 4.62 -5.45 4.93
N PRO A 56 3.75 -6.47 4.79
CA PRO A 56 4.20 -7.83 4.53
C PRO A 56 4.97 -7.88 3.21
N LYS A 57 6.05 -8.66 3.14
CA LYS A 57 6.82 -8.87 1.91
C LYS A 57 6.97 -10.34 1.58
N ALA A 58 7.18 -10.62 0.29
CA ALA A 58 7.60 -11.92 -0.18
C ALA A 58 8.90 -12.33 0.53
N SER A 59 8.87 -13.46 1.23
CA SER A 59 10.01 -13.94 2.03
C SER A 59 11.29 -14.11 1.21
N ALA A 60 11.14 -14.47 -0.07
CA ALA A 60 12.23 -14.61 -1.04
C ALA A 60 12.71 -13.29 -1.64
N ALA A 61 11.93 -12.19 -1.55
CA ALA A 61 12.32 -10.91 -2.11
C ALA A 61 13.37 -10.24 -1.21
N VAL A 62 14.57 -10.01 -1.77
CA VAL A 62 15.64 -9.27 -1.10
C VAL A 62 15.55 -7.81 -1.51
N LEU A 63 15.28 -6.94 -0.54
CA LEU A 63 15.10 -5.52 -0.74
C LEU A 63 16.20 -4.75 -0.01
N ALA A 64 16.82 -3.79 -0.71
CA ALA A 64 17.73 -2.84 -0.09
C ALA A 64 17.04 -1.48 0.11
N VAL A 65 17.54 -0.68 1.04
CA VAL A 65 17.11 0.73 1.20
C VAL A 65 17.19 1.44 -0.14
N GLY A 66 16.13 2.16 -0.51
CA GLY A 66 16.04 2.89 -1.78
C GLY A 66 15.55 2.05 -2.97
N THR A 67 15.33 0.75 -2.79
CA THR A 67 14.80 -0.12 -3.84
C THR A 67 13.33 0.20 -4.11
N ARG A 68 12.96 0.39 -5.38
CA ARG A 68 11.54 0.49 -5.78
C ARG A 68 10.84 -0.82 -5.48
N VAL A 69 9.66 -0.73 -4.90
CA VAL A 69 8.84 -1.89 -4.53
C VAL A 69 7.47 -1.82 -5.18
N ALA A 70 6.87 -2.99 -5.36
CA ALA A 70 5.53 -3.15 -5.89
C ALA A 70 4.70 -4.05 -5.00
N TRP A 71 3.39 -3.84 -5.01
CA TRP A 71 2.42 -4.67 -4.34
C TRP A 71 1.94 -5.79 -5.25
N ASP A 72 1.94 -7.01 -4.73
CA ASP A 72 1.23 -8.14 -5.27
C ASP A 72 -0.18 -8.17 -4.69
N ASN A 73 -1.19 -7.80 -5.48
CA ASN A 73 -2.56 -7.79 -4.99
C ASN A 73 -3.18 -9.18 -4.84
N THR A 74 -2.56 -10.21 -5.43
CA THR A 74 -2.99 -11.61 -5.32
C THR A 74 -2.40 -12.24 -4.07
N ALA A 75 -1.08 -12.15 -3.88
CA ALA A 75 -0.40 -12.71 -2.71
C ALA A 75 -0.46 -11.82 -1.46
N LYS A 76 -0.93 -10.56 -1.61
CA LYS A 76 -1.03 -9.55 -0.53
C LYS A 76 0.31 -9.27 0.15
N GLU A 77 1.33 -9.09 -0.67
CA GLU A 77 2.70 -8.86 -0.20
C GLU A 77 3.46 -7.88 -1.09
N VAL A 78 4.45 -7.21 -0.50
CA VAL A 78 5.42 -6.38 -1.18
C VAL A 78 6.48 -7.25 -1.85
N THR A 79 6.81 -6.90 -3.09
CA THR A 79 7.80 -7.57 -3.92
C THR A 79 8.59 -6.57 -4.77
N THR A 80 9.52 -7.07 -5.57
CA THR A 80 10.17 -6.28 -6.62
C THR A 80 9.18 -5.99 -7.76
N PRO A 81 9.27 -4.81 -8.42
CA PRO A 81 8.46 -4.49 -9.59
C PRO A 81 8.59 -5.56 -10.68
N ALA A 82 7.45 -6.05 -11.15
CA ALA A 82 7.31 -7.04 -12.20
C ALA A 82 5.94 -6.88 -12.89
N ALA A 83 5.73 -7.54 -14.03
CA ALA A 83 4.45 -7.54 -14.71
C ALA A 83 3.33 -8.05 -13.77
N GLY A 84 2.17 -7.41 -13.81
CA GLY A 84 1.04 -7.69 -12.95
C GLY A 84 1.17 -7.15 -11.51
N ARG A 85 2.24 -6.43 -11.18
CA ARG A 85 2.46 -5.83 -9.85
C ARG A 85 2.20 -4.34 -9.88
N PHE A 86 1.76 -3.79 -8.75
CA PHE A 86 1.39 -2.39 -8.61
C PHE A 86 2.54 -1.61 -7.98
N PRO A 87 3.22 -0.68 -8.65
CA PRO A 87 4.28 0.13 -8.02
C PRO A 87 3.70 0.99 -6.90
N ILE A 88 4.19 0.82 -5.66
CA ILE A 88 3.62 1.52 -4.49
C ILE A 88 4.58 2.51 -3.83
N GLY A 89 5.89 2.37 -4.06
CA GLY A 89 6.86 3.20 -3.38
C GLY A 89 8.27 2.64 -3.34
N VAL A 90 8.95 2.95 -2.25
CA VAL A 90 10.38 2.64 -2.03
C VAL A 90 10.59 2.03 -0.65
N ALA A 91 11.40 0.98 -0.57
CA ALA A 91 11.83 0.41 0.70
C ALA A 91 12.76 1.38 1.45
N VAL A 92 12.50 1.64 2.73
CA VAL A 92 13.34 2.51 3.59
C VAL A 92 14.22 1.73 4.55
N GLU A 93 14.08 0.41 4.58
CA GLU A 93 14.96 -0.51 5.31
C GLU A 93 15.43 -1.64 4.39
N ALA A 94 16.52 -2.31 4.77
CA ALA A 94 16.95 -3.52 4.11
C ALA A 94 16.18 -4.72 4.68
N ALA A 95 15.63 -5.55 3.80
CA ALA A 95 14.88 -6.74 4.17
C ALA A 95 15.37 -7.93 3.33
N GLY A 96 16.17 -8.78 3.96
CA GLY A 96 16.78 -9.94 3.32
C GLY A 96 15.84 -11.13 3.10
N ASN A 97 16.40 -12.24 2.65
CA ASN A 97 15.69 -13.50 2.56
C ASN A 97 15.16 -13.93 3.94
N SER A 98 13.98 -14.56 3.99
CA SER A 98 13.29 -15.00 5.20
C SER A 98 12.73 -13.89 6.10
N VAL A 99 12.97 -12.61 5.79
CA VAL A 99 12.26 -11.49 6.42
C VAL A 99 10.87 -11.39 5.80
N THR A 100 9.82 -11.23 6.60
CA THR A 100 8.42 -11.24 6.15
C THR A 100 7.77 -9.86 6.14
N SER A 101 8.47 -8.82 6.56
CA SER A 101 8.02 -7.44 6.50
C SER A 101 9.09 -6.49 5.98
N VAL A 102 8.68 -5.33 5.48
CA VAL A 102 9.56 -4.24 5.09
C VAL A 102 8.87 -2.89 5.30
N ALA A 103 9.60 -1.92 5.80
CA ALA A 103 9.18 -0.53 5.85
C ALA A 103 9.21 0.09 4.45
N VAL A 104 8.05 0.51 3.96
CA VAL A 104 7.86 1.11 2.64
C VAL A 104 7.39 2.55 2.79
N ARG A 105 8.11 3.49 2.15
CA ARG A 105 7.61 4.84 1.92
C ARG A 105 6.68 4.82 0.72
N LEU A 106 5.40 5.12 0.95
CA LEU A 106 4.41 5.25 -0.12
C LEU A 106 4.65 6.53 -0.92
N ASP A 107 4.55 6.41 -2.24
CA ASP A 107 4.79 7.54 -3.15
C ASP A 107 3.60 8.51 -3.26
N GLY A 108 2.38 8.08 -2.90
CA GLY A 108 1.16 8.88 -3.07
C GLY A 108 0.75 9.07 -4.54
N ILE A 109 1.28 8.25 -5.44
CA ILE A 109 1.01 8.29 -6.88
C ILE A 109 -0.03 7.21 -7.22
N ALA A 110 -0.91 7.51 -8.19
CA ALA A 110 -1.83 6.52 -8.72
C ALA A 110 -1.07 5.31 -9.29
N THR A 111 -1.51 4.10 -8.94
CA THR A 111 -0.87 2.85 -9.36
C THR A 111 -1.74 2.08 -10.35
N ALA A 112 -1.09 1.33 -11.22
CA ALA A 112 -1.71 0.31 -12.08
C ALA A 112 -0.79 -0.91 -12.10
N ALA A 113 -1.35 -2.08 -12.42
CA ALA A 113 -0.53 -3.25 -12.68
C ALA A 113 0.39 -2.96 -13.87
N ALA A 114 1.69 -3.19 -13.69
CA ALA A 114 2.70 -3.05 -14.74
C ALA A 114 2.54 -4.11 -15.84
#